data_AF-A0A956IUS0-F1
#
_entry.id   AF-A0A956IUS0-F1
#
_cell.length_a   1.000
_cell.length_b   1.000
_cell.length_c   1.000
_cell.angle_alpha   90.00
_cell.angle_beta   90.00
_cell.angle_gamma   90.00
#
_symmetry.space_group_name_H-M   'P 1'
#
loop_
_entity.id
_entity.type
_entity.pdbx_description
1 polymer ?
#
loop_
_entity_poly.entity_id
_entity_poly.type
_entity_poly.pdbx_seq_one_letter_code
_entity_poly.pdbx_strand_id
1 'polypeptide(L)'
;MPHPAPQTRAGVDALARNAECESCHPEVADEWRASLHAEAFTVREFQHAFRSEPLAFCRSCHAPEAGPAKEPALEAIGVACVTCHLPEGERVLAAARPAGAGGGAAPHPLARSERFAGDEACAACHEFTFPDRRPVPEFM
;
A
#
# COMPACT_ATOMS: atom_id res chain seq x y z
N MET A 1 -2.62 -18.50 -3.25
CA MET A 1 -2.54 -17.38 -2.28
C MET A 1 -2.08 -16.15 -3.04
N PRO A 2 -2.67 -14.97 -2.83
CA PRO A 2 -2.19 -13.75 -3.45
C PRO A 2 -0.72 -13.57 -3.10
N HIS A 3 0.11 -13.32 -4.12
CA HIS A 3 1.49 -12.90 -3.91
C HIS A 3 1.49 -11.43 -3.45
N PRO A 4 2.52 -10.97 -2.72
CA PRO A 4 2.71 -9.54 -2.48
C PRO A 4 2.61 -8.80 -3.80
N ALA A 5 1.97 -7.63 -3.78
CA ALA A 5 1.84 -6.81 -4.98
C ALA A 5 3.23 -6.68 -5.66
N PRO A 6 3.32 -6.91 -6.98
CA PRO A 6 4.56 -6.69 -7.69
C PRO A 6 5.08 -5.27 -7.39
N GLN A 7 6.36 -5.13 -7.10
CA GLN A 7 7.03 -3.81 -6.92
C GLN A 7 7.16 -3.07 -8.27
N THR A 8 6.13 -3.12 -9.12
CA THR A 8 6.14 -2.65 -10.50
C THR A 8 5.95 -1.14 -10.62
N ARG A 9 5.81 -0.41 -9.51
CA ARG A 9 5.54 1.05 -9.50
C ARG A 9 6.56 1.91 -8.78
N ALA A 10 7.75 1.37 -8.57
CA ALA A 10 8.86 2.12 -8.02
C ALA A 10 9.15 3.40 -8.82
N GLY A 11 9.06 4.57 -8.19
CA GLY A 11 9.63 5.79 -8.76
C GLY A 11 9.06 7.11 -8.25
N VAL A 12 9.72 8.20 -8.68
CA VAL A 12 9.45 9.60 -8.34
C VAL A 12 8.00 10.04 -8.62
N ASP A 13 7.33 9.38 -9.56
CA ASP A 13 5.92 9.60 -9.90
C ASP A 13 4.97 9.26 -8.74
N ALA A 14 5.30 8.27 -7.91
CA ALA A 14 4.43 7.84 -6.81
C ALA A 14 4.24 8.95 -5.75
N LEU A 15 5.30 9.69 -5.41
CA LEU A 15 5.22 10.82 -4.47
C LEU A 15 4.33 11.94 -5.02
N ALA A 16 4.52 12.29 -6.30
CA ALA A 16 3.75 13.34 -6.96
C ALA A 16 2.26 12.96 -7.03
N ARG A 17 1.95 11.73 -7.45
CA ARG A 17 0.57 11.23 -7.54
C ARG A 17 -0.09 11.10 -6.16
N ASN A 18 0.66 10.72 -5.12
CA ASN A 18 0.12 10.74 -3.76
C ASN A 18 -0.24 12.16 -3.33
N ALA A 19 0.65 13.13 -3.55
CA ALA A 19 0.39 14.53 -3.22
C ALA A 19 -0.82 15.11 -3.99
N GLU A 20 -1.03 14.69 -5.25
CA GLU A 20 -2.24 15.04 -6.00
C GLU A 20 -3.51 14.51 -5.30
N CYS A 21 -3.50 13.26 -4.82
CA CYS A 21 -4.62 12.70 -4.06
C CYS A 21 -4.91 13.54 -2.81
N GLU A 22 -3.86 13.87 -2.04
CA GLU A 22 -3.97 14.65 -0.80
C GLU A 22 -4.51 16.07 -1.05
N SER A 23 -4.21 16.67 -2.22
CA SER A 23 -4.70 18.01 -2.56
C SER A 23 -6.22 18.10 -2.74
N CYS A 24 -6.87 17.01 -3.19
CA CYS A 24 -8.31 16.95 -3.41
C CYS A 24 -9.06 16.21 -2.29
N HIS A 25 -8.37 15.37 -1.51
CA HIS A 25 -8.93 14.57 -0.42
C HIS A 25 -8.23 14.87 0.91
N PRO A 26 -8.27 16.13 1.40
CA PRO A 26 -7.49 16.54 2.56
C PRO A 26 -7.91 15.83 3.85
N GLU A 27 -9.20 15.56 4.05
CA GLU A 27 -9.68 14.86 5.26
C GLU A 27 -9.17 13.41 5.30
N VAL A 28 -9.22 12.73 4.16
CA VAL A 28 -8.71 11.35 4.03
C VAL A 28 -7.19 11.32 4.16
N ALA A 29 -6.50 12.34 3.64
CA ALA A 29 -5.06 12.49 3.78
C ALA A 29 -4.65 12.65 5.26
N ASP A 30 -5.40 13.46 6.03
CA ASP A 30 -5.16 13.63 7.45
C ASP A 30 -5.37 12.33 8.23
N GLU A 31 -6.42 11.56 7.91
CA GLU A 31 -6.64 10.22 8.49
C GLU A 31 -5.50 9.26 8.15
N TRP A 32 -5.06 9.24 6.90
CA TRP A 32 -3.94 8.39 6.46
C TRP A 32 -2.63 8.77 7.17
N ARG A 33 -2.28 10.06 7.25
CA ARG A 33 -1.07 10.55 7.93
C ARG A 33 -1.04 10.19 9.42
N ALA A 34 -2.19 10.08 10.06
CA ALA A 34 -2.32 9.66 11.45
C ALA A 34 -2.35 8.14 11.65
N SER A 35 -2.22 7.35 10.57
CA SER A 35 -2.34 5.89 10.59
C SER A 35 -1.00 5.17 10.54
N LEU A 36 -1.00 3.89 10.97
CA LEU A 36 0.16 3.01 10.84
C LEU A 36 0.52 2.68 9.38
N HIS A 37 -0.36 2.96 8.41
CA HIS A 37 -0.03 2.80 6.99
C HIS A 37 0.98 3.86 6.54
N ALA A 38 0.79 5.12 6.92
CA ALA A 38 1.76 6.19 6.63
C ALA A 38 3.10 5.96 7.34
N GLU A 39 3.07 5.37 8.54
CA GLU A 39 4.27 5.07 9.33
C GLU A 39 4.87 3.69 9.05
N ALA A 40 4.32 2.93 8.09
CA ALA A 40 4.61 1.50 7.96
C ALA A 40 6.11 1.19 7.89
N PHE A 41 6.88 1.99 7.16
CA PHE A 41 8.34 1.85 7.10
C PHE A 41 9.05 2.49 8.30
N THR A 42 8.57 3.60 8.83
CA THR A 42 9.36 4.43 9.77
C THR A 42 9.17 4.05 11.22
N VAL A 43 8.09 3.33 11.54
CA VAL A 43 7.77 2.90 12.90
C VAL A 43 8.90 2.04 13.49
N ARG A 44 9.21 2.30 14.77
CA ARG A 44 10.38 1.74 15.47
C ARG A 44 10.44 0.22 15.41
N GLU A 45 9.30 -0.43 15.60
CA GLU A 45 9.14 -1.88 15.62
C GLU A 45 9.58 -2.50 14.30
N PHE A 46 9.09 -1.94 13.18
CA PHE A 46 9.48 -2.40 11.85
C PHE A 46 10.97 -2.13 11.60
N GLN A 47 11.45 -0.92 11.90
CA GLN A 47 12.86 -0.58 11.73
C GLN A 47 13.80 -1.48 12.56
N HIS A 48 13.35 -1.93 13.74
CA HIS A 48 14.12 -2.88 14.55
C HIS A 48 14.27 -4.23 13.85
N ALA A 49 13.17 -4.80 13.33
CA ALA A 49 13.21 -6.06 12.61
C ALA A 49 13.98 -5.94 11.27
N PHE A 50 13.75 -4.86 10.53
CA PHE A 50 14.33 -4.64 9.21
C PHE A 50 15.85 -4.47 9.24
N ARG A 51 16.42 -3.93 10.33
CA ARG A 51 17.89 -3.89 10.51
C ARG A 51 18.53 -5.28 10.56
N SER A 52 17.81 -6.26 11.09
CA SER A 52 18.28 -7.64 11.19
C SER A 52 18.02 -8.42 9.90
N GLU A 53 16.89 -8.16 9.24
CA GLU A 53 16.48 -8.86 8.02
C GLU A 53 15.96 -7.88 6.94
N PRO A 54 16.86 -7.19 6.20
CA PRO A 54 16.49 -6.13 5.24
C PRO A 54 16.01 -6.70 3.90
N LEU A 55 15.00 -7.56 3.95
CA LEU A 55 14.51 -8.27 2.76
C LEU A 55 13.63 -7.35 1.89
N ALA A 56 13.80 -7.46 0.57
CA ALA A 56 12.92 -6.78 -0.39
C ALA A 56 11.44 -7.13 -0.18
N PHE A 57 11.16 -8.36 0.30
CA PHE A 57 9.82 -8.80 0.70
C PHE A 57 9.20 -7.90 1.77
N CYS A 58 9.95 -7.55 2.83
CA CYS A 58 9.44 -6.68 3.91
C CYS A 58 9.02 -5.31 3.38
N ARG A 59 9.81 -4.75 2.45
CA ARG A 59 9.49 -3.46 1.83
C ARG A 59 8.29 -3.51 0.90
N SER A 60 7.96 -4.66 0.30
CA SER A 60 6.78 -4.77 -0.58
C SER A 60 5.46 -4.43 0.12
N CYS A 61 5.43 -4.54 1.46
CA CYS A 61 4.26 -4.18 2.27
C CYS A 61 4.48 -2.89 3.10
N HIS A 62 5.72 -2.59 3.49
CA HIS A 62 6.00 -1.44 4.38
C HIS A 62 6.48 -0.17 3.66
N ALA A 63 6.94 -0.28 2.43
CA ALA A 63 7.29 0.84 1.55
C ALA A 63 7.06 0.43 0.08
N PRO A 64 5.80 0.19 -0.34
CA PRO A 64 5.51 -0.49 -1.61
C PRO A 64 5.96 0.29 -2.85
N GLU A 65 6.02 1.61 -2.73
CA GLU A 65 6.48 2.51 -3.80
C GLU A 65 8.01 2.64 -3.87
N ALA A 66 8.75 2.10 -2.89
CA ALA A 66 10.21 2.12 -2.90
C ALA A 66 10.76 1.02 -3.82
N GLY A 67 11.56 1.42 -4.81
CA GLY A 67 12.27 0.50 -5.70
C GLY A 67 13.39 -0.26 -5.01
N PRO A 68 14.10 -1.17 -5.70
CA PRO A 68 15.22 -1.93 -5.13
C PRO A 68 16.36 -1.03 -4.61
N ALA A 69 16.44 0.20 -5.07
CA ALA A 69 17.35 1.21 -4.54
C ALA A 69 16.88 1.73 -3.17
N LYS A 70 17.81 2.33 -2.41
CA LYS A 70 17.46 3.07 -1.21
C LYS A 70 16.92 4.45 -1.61
N GLU A 71 15.64 4.68 -1.36
CA GLU A 71 14.94 5.90 -1.77
C GLU A 71 14.20 6.48 -0.54
N PRO A 72 14.89 7.25 0.33
CA PRO A 72 14.37 7.59 1.66
C PRO A 72 12.99 8.27 1.65
N ALA A 73 12.68 9.05 0.61
CA ALA A 73 11.38 9.69 0.49
C ALA A 73 10.25 8.70 0.16
N LEU A 74 10.50 7.73 -0.74
CA LEU A 74 9.55 6.65 -1.06
C LEU A 74 9.47 5.59 0.06
N GLU A 75 10.54 5.45 0.85
CA GLU A 75 10.50 4.65 2.06
C GLU A 75 9.65 5.33 3.13
N ALA A 76 9.84 6.64 3.35
CA ALA A 76 9.16 7.38 4.40
C ALA A 76 7.65 7.62 4.15
N ILE A 77 7.18 7.52 2.91
CA ILE A 77 5.74 7.64 2.61
C ILE A 77 4.93 6.40 3.03
N GLY A 78 5.59 5.27 3.35
CA GLY A 78 4.92 4.06 3.82
C GLY A 78 3.96 3.46 2.77
N VAL A 79 2.82 2.95 3.23
CA VAL A 79 1.71 2.50 2.39
C VAL A 79 0.91 3.72 1.97
N ALA A 80 1.13 4.18 0.74
CA ALA A 80 0.58 5.42 0.19
C ALA A 80 -0.86 5.24 -0.35
N CYS A 81 -1.54 6.34 -0.70
CA CYS A 81 -2.84 6.31 -1.36
C CYS A 81 -2.78 5.46 -2.64
N VAL A 82 -1.73 5.67 -3.44
CA VAL A 82 -1.52 5.01 -4.73
C VAL A 82 -1.25 3.51 -4.59
N THR A 83 -0.77 3.04 -3.43
CA THR A 83 -0.57 1.61 -3.16
C THR A 83 -1.88 0.84 -3.26
N CYS A 84 -2.95 1.35 -2.65
CA CYS A 84 -4.26 0.69 -2.63
C CYS A 84 -5.15 1.11 -3.80
N HIS A 85 -5.13 2.40 -4.14
CA HIS A 85 -6.07 2.98 -5.09
C HIS A 85 -5.59 2.97 -6.53
N LEU A 86 -4.28 2.83 -6.78
CA LEU A 86 -3.74 2.74 -8.13
C LEU A 86 -2.86 1.49 -8.27
N PRO A 87 -3.40 0.29 -7.96
CA PRO A 87 -2.65 -0.94 -7.94
C PRO A 87 -2.37 -1.49 -9.33
N GLU A 88 -2.79 -0.83 -10.44
CA GLU A 88 -3.29 -1.33 -11.75
C GLU A 88 -3.62 -0.14 -12.70
N GLY A 89 -2.70 0.38 -13.53
CA GLY A 89 -3.02 1.35 -14.58
C GLY A 89 -3.41 2.76 -14.10
N GLU A 90 -4.27 3.44 -14.87
CA GLU A 90 -4.65 4.86 -14.64
C GLU A 90 -6.01 5.04 -13.95
N ARG A 91 -6.80 3.97 -13.81
CA ARG A 91 -8.14 4.05 -13.19
C ARG A 91 -8.01 3.86 -11.70
N VAL A 92 -8.48 4.84 -10.94
CA VAL A 92 -8.49 4.79 -9.46
C VAL A 92 -9.48 3.70 -9.01
N LEU A 93 -8.97 2.71 -8.30
CA LEU A 93 -9.77 1.65 -7.69
C LEU A 93 -10.55 2.21 -6.50
N ALA A 94 -11.84 1.90 -6.44
CA ALA A 94 -12.72 2.34 -5.38
C ALA A 94 -13.72 1.25 -5.01
N ALA A 95 -14.28 1.33 -3.80
CA ALA A 95 -15.28 0.38 -3.35
C ALA A 95 -16.52 0.42 -4.25
N ALA A 96 -17.14 -0.74 -4.44
CA ALA A 96 -18.49 -0.82 -5.01
C ALA A 96 -19.46 0.05 -4.21
N ARG A 97 -20.41 0.67 -4.90
CA ARG A 97 -21.49 1.43 -4.25
C ARG A 97 -22.73 0.58 -4.15
N PRO A 98 -23.54 0.75 -3.09
CA PRO A 98 -24.87 0.18 -3.05
C PRO A 98 -25.69 0.60 -4.27
N ALA A 99 -26.51 -0.32 -4.80
CA ALA A 99 -27.43 0.00 -5.89
C ALA A 99 -28.34 1.17 -5.49
N GLY A 100 -28.46 2.17 -6.36
CA GLY A 100 -29.27 3.36 -6.11
C GLY A 100 -28.61 4.46 -5.27
N ALA A 101 -27.37 4.27 -4.78
CA ALA A 101 -26.61 5.35 -4.17
C ALA A 101 -26.20 6.37 -5.26
N GLY A 102 -26.96 7.46 -5.39
CA GLY A 102 -26.70 8.52 -6.35
C GLY A 102 -25.31 9.16 -6.19
N GLY A 103 -24.65 9.48 -7.31
CA GLY A 103 -23.30 10.06 -7.31
C GLY A 103 -23.07 10.99 -8.47
N GLY A 104 -22.37 12.09 -8.21
CA GLY A 104 -21.81 12.93 -9.25
C GLY A 104 -20.70 12.21 -10.03
N ALA A 105 -20.40 12.71 -11.24
CA ALA A 105 -19.24 12.26 -11.99
C ALA A 105 -17.96 12.57 -11.20
N ALA A 106 -17.09 11.56 -11.04
CA ALA A 106 -15.78 11.78 -10.45
C ALA A 106 -14.89 12.57 -11.44
N PRO A 107 -14.04 13.48 -10.94
CA PRO A 107 -13.15 14.28 -11.80
C PRO A 107 -12.01 13.45 -12.44
N HIS A 108 -11.85 12.19 -12.04
CA HIS A 108 -10.88 11.25 -12.59
C HIS A 108 -11.52 9.85 -12.81
N PRO A 109 -10.93 9.01 -13.69
CA PRO A 109 -11.47 7.69 -13.99
C PRO A 109 -11.49 6.78 -12.76
N LEU A 110 -12.62 6.10 -12.54
CA LEU A 110 -12.80 5.14 -11.45
C LEU A 110 -13.05 3.72 -11.97
N ALA A 111 -12.43 2.73 -11.32
CA ALA A 111 -12.82 1.33 -11.38
C ALA A 111 -13.45 0.95 -10.04
N ARG A 112 -14.72 0.50 -10.04
CA ARG A 112 -15.38 0.05 -8.82
C ARG A 112 -15.32 -1.46 -8.69
N SER A 113 -15.06 -1.94 -7.49
CA SER A 113 -14.87 -3.37 -7.23
C SER A 113 -15.51 -3.79 -5.91
N GLU A 114 -16.22 -4.92 -5.91
CA GLU A 114 -16.74 -5.56 -4.70
C GLU A 114 -15.60 -6.16 -3.88
N ARG A 115 -14.61 -6.76 -4.54
CA ARG A 115 -13.36 -7.24 -3.93
C ARG A 115 -12.65 -6.14 -3.13
N PHE A 116 -12.58 -4.93 -3.70
CA PHE A 116 -11.97 -3.80 -3.00
C PHE A 116 -12.84 -3.26 -1.85
N ALA A 117 -14.13 -3.57 -1.83
CA ALA A 117 -15.02 -3.23 -0.72
C ALA A 117 -14.94 -4.24 0.45
N GLY A 118 -14.14 -5.31 0.31
CA GLY A 118 -13.95 -6.35 1.31
C GLY A 118 -12.51 -6.47 1.83
N ASP A 119 -12.27 -7.54 2.58
CA ASP A 119 -10.98 -7.98 3.14
C ASP A 119 -9.89 -8.20 2.08
N GLU A 120 -10.29 -8.61 0.89
CA GLU A 120 -9.40 -8.85 -0.24
C GLU A 120 -8.57 -7.61 -0.66
N ALA A 121 -9.01 -6.39 -0.31
CA ALA A 121 -8.23 -5.16 -0.48
C ALA A 121 -6.95 -5.15 0.38
N CYS A 122 -6.98 -5.84 1.52
CA CYS A 122 -5.91 -5.89 2.51
C CYS A 122 -5.02 -7.14 2.35
N ALA A 123 -5.55 -8.18 1.72
CA ALA A 123 -4.95 -9.52 1.66
C ALA A 123 -3.53 -9.54 1.06
N ALA A 124 -3.19 -8.61 0.16
CA ALA A 124 -1.84 -8.55 -0.43
C ALA A 124 -0.73 -8.29 0.61
N CYS A 125 -1.06 -7.68 1.75
CA CYS A 125 -0.13 -7.38 2.84
C CYS A 125 -0.47 -8.09 4.16
N HIS A 126 -1.74 -8.44 4.38
CA HIS A 126 -2.20 -9.04 5.65
C HIS A 126 -2.50 -10.55 5.55
N GLU A 127 -2.47 -11.14 4.35
CA GLU A 127 -2.65 -12.57 4.12
C GLU A 127 -1.52 -13.13 3.26
N PHE A 128 -0.32 -13.20 3.83
CA PHE A 128 0.88 -13.63 3.12
C PHE A 128 1.47 -14.92 3.68
N THR A 129 2.35 -15.52 2.88
CA THR A 129 3.29 -16.54 3.32
C THR A 129 4.69 -16.04 3.01
N PHE A 130 5.63 -16.23 3.93
CA PHE A 130 7.02 -15.89 3.67
C PHE A 130 7.56 -16.69 2.48
N PRO A 131 8.32 -16.05 1.58
CA PRO A 131 8.85 -16.70 0.39
C PRO A 131 9.92 -17.77 0.70
N ASP A 132 10.52 -17.74 1.89
CA ASP A 132 11.47 -18.75 2.37
C ASP A 132 10.89 -19.51 3.57
N ARG A 133 10.80 -20.83 3.46
CA ARG A 133 10.46 -21.73 4.58
C ARG A 133 11.75 -22.11 5.30
N ARG A 134 12.35 -21.20 6.09
CA ARG A 134 13.34 -21.63 7.08
C ARG A 134 12.63 -22.61 8.05
N PRO A 135 13.17 -23.81 8.31
CA PRO A 135 12.56 -24.74 9.25
C PRO A 135 12.46 -24.07 10.62
N VAL A 136 11.28 -24.18 11.24
CA VAL A 136 11.04 -23.68 12.59
C VAL A 136 12.03 -24.39 13.52
N PRO A 137 12.89 -23.69 14.28
CA PRO A 137 13.73 -24.35 15.27
C PRO A 137 12.84 -25.10 16.26
N GLU A 138 13.18 -26.35 16.55
CA GLU A 138 12.44 -27.31 17.40
C GLU A 138 12.41 -26.93 18.90
N PHE A 139 12.39 -25.65 19.23
CA PHE A 139 12.32 -25.16 20.60
C PHE A 139 11.06 -24.33 20.81
N MET A 140 9.93 -25.04 20.85
CA MET A 140 8.74 -24.73 21.64
C MET A 140 8.38 -25.96 22.48
#